data_AF-U5C0S2-F1
#
_entry.id   AF-U5C0S2-F1
#
_cell.length_a   1.000
_cell.length_b   1.000
_cell.length_c   1.000
_cell.angle_alpha   90.00
_cell.angle_beta   90.00
_cell.angle_gamma   90.00
#
_symmetry.space_group_name_H-M   'P 1'
#
loop_
_entity.id
_entity.type
_entity.pdbx_description
1 polymer ?
#
loop_
_entity_poly.entity_id
_entity_poly.type
_entity_poly.pdbx_seq_one_letter_code
_entity_poly.pdbx_strand_id
1 'polypeptide(L)'
;MKLSISKNVHLVEPGDFEPTDHWYPRVLNSNIHPLVSYFLNLTHEQMVERYHRLHPQSDPEALMEIMTYQPQYFRWAGTDLMHVTNNEGNRKLTVIETNSCPSGQKSMPLLDLNVEQGGYKRLIEQTFKPMVDNHHENGALAVIYDKNPMENIGYAATVADVFGENVFLAKFEAKDAEPPVKFVDGKMWVRNQNEEWVEIRAAFRYVTQEPWSIIPENTKTLLLNPIEACLAGGRNKEVASRAYDDFNRKFADKGISIFTPSTFRNVSFYELERHFEMLGGSMVIKVPDSNAGQGVYTVISKKELEHAKSQLDPNQLYLVQELIHSNYSNGLDPMKAWYHVGTIPDSKGRSFAFDLRLMMHATEEGMRPLAVYSRRSRFPLNTPLPEDMNSWEVYGTNLSVKGEDGWTYADERLMLFDVRNFGQLGLGIDEMIKGFVQSIMGVYAIDQNARKTFGDKTSIPNFKIQTTLS
;
A
#
# COMPACT_ATOMS: atom_id res chain seq x y z
N MET A 1 16.60 -2.96 -21.55
CA MET A 1 15.72 -2.01 -22.25
C MET A 1 15.75 -2.29 -23.76
N LYS A 2 15.15 -3.43 -24.15
CA LYS A 2 14.96 -3.81 -25.58
C LYS A 2 13.56 -3.47 -26.11
N LEU A 3 12.69 -2.93 -25.27
CA LEU A 3 11.51 -2.20 -25.70
C LEU A 3 11.89 -0.74 -25.86
N SER A 4 12.09 -0.30 -27.11
CA SER A 4 12.06 1.13 -27.43
C SER A 4 10.67 1.62 -27.07
N ILE A 5 10.57 2.33 -25.94
CA ILE A 5 9.33 2.95 -25.49
C ILE A 5 9.02 4.06 -26.52
N SER A 6 8.29 3.72 -27.60
CA SER A 6 7.48 4.66 -28.39
C SER A 6 6.80 5.67 -27.45
N LYS A 7 6.57 6.91 -27.92
CA LYS A 7 6.28 8.02 -27.00
C LYS A 7 5.12 7.79 -26.02
N ASN A 8 4.13 6.94 -26.32
CA ASN A 8 2.90 6.84 -25.51
C ASN A 8 2.29 5.42 -25.35
N VAL A 9 2.41 4.51 -26.33
CA VAL A 9 1.79 3.17 -26.29
C VAL A 9 2.69 2.09 -26.90
N HIS A 10 2.76 0.93 -26.24
CA HIS A 10 3.41 -0.29 -26.72
C HIS A 10 2.42 -1.42 -26.86
N LEU A 11 2.55 -2.18 -27.93
CA LEU A 11 1.98 -3.51 -28.00
C LEU A 11 2.98 -4.47 -27.36
N VAL A 12 2.51 -5.27 -26.41
CA VAL A 12 3.30 -6.30 -25.73
C VAL A 12 2.73 -7.65 -26.15
N GLU A 13 3.59 -8.54 -26.64
CA GLU A 13 3.22 -9.85 -27.17
C GLU A 13 3.53 -10.97 -26.16
N PRO A 14 2.82 -12.12 -26.24
CA PRO A 14 3.21 -13.29 -25.47
C PRO A 14 4.67 -13.71 -25.79
N GLY A 15 5.47 -13.92 -24.75
CA GLY A 15 6.90 -14.23 -24.80
C GLY A 15 7.82 -13.03 -24.55
N ASP A 16 7.28 -11.82 -24.38
CA ASP A 16 8.07 -10.59 -24.18
C ASP A 16 8.63 -10.40 -22.76
N PHE A 17 8.29 -11.28 -21.80
CA PHE A 17 8.77 -11.13 -20.42
C PHE A 17 10.28 -11.39 -20.33
N GLU A 18 11.04 -10.36 -19.94
CA GLU A 18 12.48 -10.43 -19.74
C GLU A 18 12.82 -10.07 -18.28
N PRO A 19 13.30 -11.03 -17.46
CA PRO A 19 13.51 -10.81 -16.03
C PRO A 19 14.40 -9.60 -15.73
N THR A 20 15.43 -9.38 -16.53
CA THR A 20 16.38 -8.27 -16.33
C THR A 20 15.76 -6.88 -16.52
N ASP A 21 14.62 -6.78 -17.19
CA ASP A 21 13.89 -5.53 -17.41
C ASP A 21 12.84 -5.25 -16.30
N HIS A 22 12.54 -6.18 -15.40
CA HIS A 22 11.40 -6.09 -14.45
C HIS A 22 11.76 -6.25 -12.97
N TRP A 23 12.94 -6.79 -12.67
CA TRP A 23 13.41 -7.04 -11.31
C TRP A 23 14.64 -6.18 -10.99
N TYR A 24 14.81 -5.79 -9.72
CA TYR A 24 16.09 -5.21 -9.32
C TYR A 24 17.21 -6.26 -9.48
N PRO A 25 18.41 -5.88 -9.97
CA PRO A 25 19.52 -6.82 -10.10
C PRO A 25 19.84 -7.57 -8.80
N ARG A 26 19.70 -6.90 -7.64
CA ARG A 26 19.87 -7.53 -6.32
C ARG A 26 18.84 -8.62 -6.02
N VAL A 27 17.63 -8.50 -6.56
CA VAL A 27 16.53 -9.46 -6.37
C VAL A 27 16.75 -10.72 -7.20
N LEU A 28 17.14 -10.58 -8.47
CA LEU A 28 17.51 -11.72 -9.32
C LEU A 28 18.66 -12.55 -8.74
N ASN A 29 19.56 -11.91 -8.00
CA ASN A 29 20.70 -12.54 -7.33
C ASN A 29 20.44 -12.85 -5.85
N SER A 30 19.17 -13.00 -5.45
CA SER A 30 18.79 -13.29 -4.06
C SER A 30 17.95 -14.55 -3.96
N ASN A 31 18.06 -15.25 -2.83
CA ASN A 31 17.21 -16.38 -2.49
C ASN A 31 16.26 -15.96 -1.37
N ILE A 32 14.97 -16.25 -1.55
CA ILE A 32 13.96 -15.99 -0.52
C ILE A 32 14.34 -16.65 0.81
N HIS A 33 14.10 -15.96 1.92
CA HIS A 33 14.33 -16.55 3.24
C HIS A 33 13.32 -17.69 3.50
N PRO A 34 13.71 -18.85 4.05
CA PRO A 34 12.80 -20.00 4.24
C PRO A 34 11.53 -19.69 5.04
N LEU A 35 11.62 -18.90 6.12
CA LEU A 35 10.44 -18.47 6.89
C LEU A 35 9.46 -17.61 6.07
N VAL A 36 9.98 -16.82 5.13
CA VAL A 36 9.16 -15.96 4.28
C VAL A 36 8.48 -16.81 3.20
N SER A 37 9.21 -17.75 2.60
CA SER A 37 8.61 -18.74 1.70
C SER A 37 7.51 -19.54 2.40
N TYR A 38 7.76 -20.01 3.63
CA TYR A 38 6.77 -20.72 4.43
C TYR A 38 5.54 -19.85 4.74
N PHE A 39 5.74 -18.59 5.15
CA PHE A 39 4.67 -17.62 5.39
C PHE A 39 3.74 -17.45 4.18
N LEU A 40 4.31 -17.32 2.97
CA LEU A 40 3.54 -17.12 1.74
C LEU A 40 2.70 -18.36 1.35
N ASN A 41 3.02 -19.53 1.91
CA ASN A 41 2.33 -20.79 1.67
C ASN A 41 1.42 -21.24 2.82
N LEU A 42 1.37 -20.53 3.95
CA LEU A 42 0.46 -20.86 5.05
C LEU A 42 -1.00 -20.79 4.61
N THR A 43 -1.82 -21.75 5.01
CA THR A 43 -3.28 -21.72 4.83
C THR A 43 -3.94 -20.67 5.74
N HIS A 44 -5.17 -20.27 5.44
CA HIS A 44 -5.93 -19.36 6.32
C HIS A 44 -6.13 -19.98 7.70
N GLU A 45 -6.45 -21.26 7.78
CA GLU A 45 -6.64 -22.00 9.04
C GLU A 45 -5.38 -21.93 9.90
N GLN A 46 -4.20 -22.19 9.31
CA GLN A 46 -2.95 -22.09 10.05
C GLN A 46 -2.68 -20.67 10.56
N MET A 47 -2.99 -19.64 9.76
CA MET A 47 -2.81 -18.25 10.17
C MET A 47 -3.80 -17.85 11.27
N VAL A 48 -5.08 -18.20 11.14
CA VAL A 48 -6.13 -17.93 12.14
C VAL A 48 -5.80 -18.62 13.45
N GLU A 49 -5.52 -19.93 13.44
CA GLU A 49 -5.20 -20.69 14.65
C GLU A 49 -3.96 -20.14 15.35
N ARG A 50 -2.91 -19.80 14.58
CA ARG A 50 -1.69 -19.22 15.14
C ARG A 50 -1.95 -17.83 15.72
N TYR A 51 -2.70 -16.98 15.03
CA TYR A 51 -3.02 -15.64 15.49
C TYR A 51 -3.89 -15.70 16.77
N HIS A 52 -4.94 -16.51 16.77
CA HIS A 52 -5.83 -16.70 17.91
C HIS A 52 -5.09 -17.21 19.14
N ARG A 53 -4.17 -18.18 18.96
CA ARG A 53 -3.31 -18.67 20.06
C ARG A 53 -2.49 -17.56 20.73
N LEU A 54 -2.00 -16.61 19.94
CA LEU A 54 -1.20 -15.48 20.43
C LEU A 54 -2.06 -14.30 20.92
N HIS A 55 -3.35 -14.29 20.57
CA HIS A 55 -4.32 -13.29 21.00
C HIS A 55 -5.62 -14.00 21.45
N PRO A 56 -5.64 -14.62 22.65
CA PRO A 56 -6.74 -15.48 23.09
C PRO A 56 -8.12 -14.81 23.14
N GLN A 57 -8.16 -13.47 23.12
CA GLN A 57 -9.40 -12.70 23.09
C GLN A 57 -9.99 -12.54 21.68
N SER A 58 -9.23 -12.82 20.63
CA SER A 58 -9.70 -12.71 19.25
C SER A 58 -10.68 -13.83 18.90
N ASP A 59 -11.71 -13.53 18.13
CA ASP A 59 -12.67 -14.50 17.62
C ASP A 59 -12.10 -15.16 16.34
N PRO A 60 -11.83 -16.49 16.35
CA PRO A 60 -11.28 -17.19 15.18
C PRO A 60 -12.27 -17.27 14.00
N GLU A 61 -13.58 -17.30 14.25
CA GLU A 61 -14.59 -17.33 13.18
C GLU A 61 -14.62 -15.98 12.46
N ALA A 62 -14.58 -14.88 13.21
CA ALA A 62 -14.52 -13.54 12.63
C ALA A 62 -13.21 -13.32 11.83
N LEU A 63 -12.08 -13.84 12.33
CA LEU A 63 -10.82 -13.81 11.58
C LEU A 63 -10.90 -14.60 10.27
N MET A 64 -11.52 -15.78 10.31
CA MET A 64 -11.72 -16.60 9.11
C MET A 64 -12.65 -15.91 8.10
N GLU A 65 -13.74 -15.29 8.55
CA GLU A 65 -14.62 -14.47 7.70
C GLU A 65 -13.82 -13.40 6.95
N ILE A 66 -12.95 -12.67 7.66
CA ILE A 66 -12.13 -11.61 7.06
C ILE A 66 -11.07 -12.18 6.11
N MET A 67 -10.43 -13.31 6.43
CA MET A 67 -9.41 -13.93 5.58
C MET A 67 -9.98 -14.47 4.27
N THR A 68 -11.14 -15.11 4.34
CA THR A 68 -11.86 -15.67 3.19
C THR A 68 -12.67 -14.63 2.41
N TYR A 69 -12.78 -13.40 2.93
CA TYR A 69 -13.49 -12.31 2.28
C TYR A 69 -12.91 -12.05 0.88
N GLN A 70 -13.81 -11.95 -0.10
CA GLN A 70 -13.48 -11.57 -1.47
C GLN A 70 -13.92 -10.13 -1.74
N PRO A 71 -12.98 -9.15 -1.76
CA PRO A 71 -13.29 -7.76 -2.02
C PRO A 71 -13.99 -7.56 -3.37
N GLN A 72 -14.96 -6.64 -3.40
CA GLN A 72 -15.62 -6.27 -4.65
C GLN A 72 -14.79 -5.26 -5.43
N TYR A 73 -14.29 -4.24 -4.73
CA TYR A 73 -13.56 -3.11 -5.31
C TYR A 73 -12.06 -3.18 -5.01
N PHE A 74 -11.64 -3.63 -3.82
CA PHE A 74 -10.25 -3.52 -3.37
C PHE A 74 -9.50 -4.86 -3.40
N ARG A 75 -9.29 -5.42 -4.59
CA ARG A 75 -8.77 -6.78 -4.80
C ARG A 75 -7.24 -6.90 -4.79
N TRP A 76 -6.52 -5.81 -5.02
CA TRP A 76 -5.06 -5.79 -4.96
C TRP A 76 -4.57 -4.63 -4.10
N ALA A 77 -3.83 -4.91 -3.04
CA ALA A 77 -3.53 -3.92 -2.02
C ALA A 77 -2.11 -4.03 -1.48
N GLY A 78 -1.57 -2.91 -1.00
CA GLY A 78 -0.32 -2.91 -0.25
C GLY A 78 -0.44 -2.05 1.01
N THR A 79 -0.11 -2.62 2.15
CA THR A 79 -0.16 -1.96 3.45
C THR A 79 1.25 -1.66 3.93
N ASP A 80 1.48 -0.41 4.34
CA ASP A 80 2.68 0.00 5.05
C ASP A 80 2.46 -0.17 6.55
N LEU A 81 3.29 -0.99 7.18
CA LEU A 81 3.25 -1.31 8.60
C LEU A 81 4.54 -0.84 9.27
N MET A 82 4.48 -0.52 10.56
CA MET A 82 5.66 -0.32 11.39
C MET A 82 5.65 -1.26 12.59
N HIS A 83 6.81 -1.82 12.93
CA HIS A 83 6.97 -2.65 14.12
C HIS A 83 7.28 -1.77 15.32
N VAL A 84 6.35 -1.76 16.28
CA VAL A 84 6.38 -0.85 17.42
C VAL A 84 6.29 -1.58 18.74
N THR A 85 6.81 -0.96 19.79
CA THR A 85 6.73 -1.44 21.18
C THR A 85 6.28 -0.30 22.09
N ASN A 86 5.56 -0.61 23.16
CA ASN A 86 5.30 0.35 24.23
C ASN A 86 6.33 0.19 25.38
N ASN A 87 6.17 0.98 26.44
CA ASN A 87 7.00 0.95 27.66
C ASN A 87 6.92 -0.38 28.45
N GLU A 88 5.84 -1.15 28.29
CA GLU A 88 5.67 -2.49 28.89
C GLU A 88 6.36 -3.59 28.07
N GLY A 89 6.91 -3.27 26.90
CA GLY A 89 7.52 -4.23 25.98
C GLY A 89 6.50 -4.95 25.09
N ASN A 90 5.23 -4.52 25.09
CA ASN A 90 4.20 -5.07 24.21
C ASN A 90 4.45 -4.61 22.77
N ARG A 91 4.63 -5.59 21.87
CA ARG A 91 4.91 -5.33 20.46
C ARG A 91 3.66 -5.42 19.60
N LYS A 92 3.53 -4.49 18.64
CA LYS A 92 2.45 -4.47 17.65
C LYS A 92 2.99 -4.15 16.26
N LEU A 93 2.27 -4.59 15.23
CA LEU A 93 2.41 -4.03 13.89
C LEU A 93 1.30 -3.01 13.69
N THR A 94 1.68 -1.75 13.50
CA THR A 94 0.74 -0.64 13.30
C THR A 94 0.59 -0.33 11.83
N VAL A 95 -0.65 -0.17 11.37
CA VAL A 95 -0.99 0.24 10.01
C VAL A 95 -0.73 1.74 9.86
N ILE A 96 0.08 2.10 8.87
CA ILE A 96 0.41 3.50 8.54
C ILE A 96 -0.44 3.99 7.37
N GLU A 97 -0.57 3.17 6.32
CA GLU A 97 -1.42 3.41 5.16
C GLU A 97 -1.69 2.11 4.39
N THR A 98 -2.80 2.08 3.64
CA THR A 98 -3.17 0.98 2.73
C THR A 98 -3.41 1.56 1.34
N ASN A 99 -2.79 0.96 0.32
CA ASN A 99 -2.64 1.53 -1.02
C ASN A 99 -3.29 0.64 -2.10
N SER A 100 -4.03 1.24 -3.04
CA SER A 100 -4.77 0.54 -4.12
C SER A 100 -4.06 0.34 -5.46
N CYS A 101 -2.82 0.84 -5.61
CA CYS A 101 -1.90 0.44 -6.68
C CYS A 101 -0.48 0.36 -6.09
N PRO A 102 -0.18 -0.67 -5.28
CA PRO A 102 1.10 -0.78 -4.60
C PRO A 102 2.23 -1.15 -5.58
N SER A 103 3.38 -0.48 -5.46
CA SER A 103 4.65 -1.00 -6.00
C SER A 103 5.23 -2.05 -5.06
N GLY A 104 5.99 -3.00 -5.59
CA GLY A 104 6.81 -3.85 -4.73
C GLY A 104 7.22 -5.19 -5.28
N GLN A 105 6.63 -5.64 -6.40
CA GLN A 105 6.96 -6.94 -6.97
C GLN A 105 8.45 -7.00 -7.28
N LYS A 106 8.99 -6.00 -7.98
CA LYS A 106 10.42 -5.86 -8.28
C LYS A 106 11.39 -5.92 -7.09
N SER A 107 10.89 -5.86 -5.84
CA SER A 107 11.63 -5.93 -4.58
C SER A 107 11.50 -7.28 -3.86
N MET A 108 10.73 -8.23 -4.40
CA MET A 108 10.46 -9.53 -3.78
C MET A 108 11.31 -10.63 -4.46
N PRO A 109 12.17 -11.36 -3.71
CA PRO A 109 12.85 -12.54 -4.24
C PRO A 109 11.85 -13.57 -4.79
N LEU A 110 12.22 -14.26 -5.86
CA LEU A 110 11.37 -15.30 -6.46
C LEU A 110 11.10 -16.42 -5.45
N LEU A 111 9.84 -16.87 -5.41
CA LEU A 111 9.41 -18.04 -4.65
C LEU A 111 9.90 -19.35 -5.29
N ASP A 112 9.84 -19.40 -6.62
CA ASP A 112 10.33 -20.48 -7.46
C ASP A 112 11.19 -19.86 -8.56
N LEU A 113 12.46 -20.27 -8.63
CA LEU A 113 13.43 -19.76 -9.61
C LEU A 113 13.07 -20.15 -11.05
N ASN A 114 12.24 -21.18 -11.25
CA ASN A 114 11.76 -21.59 -12.57
C ASN A 114 10.55 -20.77 -13.05
N VAL A 115 9.97 -19.93 -12.18
CA VAL A 115 8.85 -19.05 -12.50
C VAL A 115 9.35 -17.62 -12.47
N GLU A 116 9.98 -17.19 -13.56
CA GLU A 116 10.67 -15.90 -13.67
C GLU A 116 9.75 -14.68 -13.50
N GLN A 117 8.46 -14.84 -13.84
CA GLN A 117 7.41 -13.84 -13.61
C GLN A 117 7.02 -13.69 -12.12
N GLY A 118 7.41 -14.64 -11.27
CA GLY A 118 7.24 -14.56 -9.81
C GLY A 118 5.87 -14.09 -9.35
N GLY A 119 5.86 -13.04 -8.52
CA GLY A 119 4.63 -12.47 -7.97
C GLY A 119 3.74 -11.74 -8.98
N TYR A 120 4.27 -11.31 -10.14
CA TYR A 120 3.42 -10.79 -11.22
C TYR A 120 2.45 -11.87 -11.68
N LYS A 121 2.97 -13.07 -11.99
CA LYS A 121 2.17 -14.21 -12.47
C LYS A 121 1.10 -14.61 -11.46
N ARG A 122 1.45 -14.72 -10.17
CA ARG A 122 0.49 -15.04 -9.11
C ARG A 122 -0.68 -14.05 -9.05
N LEU A 123 -0.40 -12.75 -9.14
CA LEU A 123 -1.47 -11.73 -9.15
C LEU A 123 -2.36 -11.85 -10.39
N ILE A 124 -1.75 -12.01 -11.57
CA ILE A 124 -2.50 -12.05 -12.82
C ILE A 124 -3.33 -13.34 -12.89
N GLU A 125 -2.75 -14.51 -12.64
CA GLU A 125 -3.46 -15.80 -12.73
C GLU A 125 -4.55 -15.98 -11.68
N GLN A 126 -4.31 -15.55 -10.43
CA GLN A 126 -5.22 -15.85 -9.32
C GLN A 126 -6.21 -14.72 -9.02
N THR A 127 -6.00 -13.53 -9.59
CA THR A 127 -6.88 -12.36 -9.35
C THR A 127 -7.39 -11.76 -10.66
N PHE A 128 -6.50 -11.27 -11.52
CA PHE A 128 -6.94 -10.51 -12.69
C PHE A 128 -7.64 -11.40 -13.73
N LYS A 129 -7.07 -12.56 -14.03
CA LYS A 129 -7.62 -13.50 -15.01
C LYS A 129 -9.03 -13.97 -14.64
N PRO A 130 -9.32 -14.45 -13.41
CA PRO A 130 -10.68 -14.77 -13.00
C PRO A 130 -11.65 -13.60 -13.13
N MET A 131 -11.21 -12.36 -12.88
CA MET A 131 -12.07 -11.18 -13.07
C MET A 131 -12.39 -10.95 -14.55
N VAL A 132 -11.39 -11.05 -15.44
CA VAL A 132 -11.58 -10.87 -16.89
C VAL A 132 -12.43 -11.98 -17.48
N ASP A 133 -12.20 -13.25 -17.11
CA ASP A 133 -12.96 -14.40 -17.60
C ASP A 133 -14.46 -14.30 -17.24
N ASN A 134 -14.78 -13.68 -16.10
CA ASN A 134 -16.16 -13.44 -15.65
C ASN A 134 -16.75 -12.10 -16.14
N HIS A 135 -16.01 -11.33 -16.95
CA HIS A 135 -16.43 -10.02 -17.41
C HIS A 135 -16.84 -10.05 -18.89
N HIS A 136 -18.12 -9.79 -19.16
CA HIS A 136 -18.71 -9.92 -20.49
C HIS A 136 -18.64 -8.60 -21.29
N GLU A 137 -17.44 -8.24 -21.72
CA GLU A 137 -17.20 -7.08 -22.56
C GLU A 137 -16.24 -7.42 -23.71
N ASN A 138 -16.43 -6.78 -24.87
CA ASN A 138 -15.56 -6.98 -26.03
C ASN A 138 -14.40 -5.98 -26.02
N GLY A 139 -13.32 -6.29 -26.74
CA GLY A 139 -12.15 -5.43 -26.89
C GLY A 139 -10.85 -6.12 -26.47
N ALA A 140 -9.73 -5.38 -26.58
CA ALA A 140 -8.40 -5.87 -26.22
C ALA A 140 -8.13 -5.74 -24.71
N LEU A 141 -6.95 -6.21 -24.28
CA LEU A 141 -6.42 -6.01 -22.93
C LEU A 141 -5.45 -4.84 -22.90
N ALA A 142 -5.37 -4.17 -21.74
CA ALA A 142 -4.40 -3.10 -21.55
C ALA A 142 -3.76 -3.11 -20.16
N VAL A 143 -2.61 -2.45 -20.06
CA VAL A 143 -2.02 -1.96 -18.82
C VAL A 143 -1.88 -0.46 -18.94
N ILE A 144 -2.50 0.29 -18.02
CA ILE A 144 -2.42 1.75 -17.98
C ILE A 144 -1.61 2.21 -16.78
N TYR A 145 -0.70 3.16 -16.97
CA TYR A 145 0.20 3.60 -15.91
C TYR A 145 0.62 5.06 -16.02
N ASP A 146 0.92 5.70 -14.88
CA ASP A 146 1.43 7.08 -14.85
C ASP A 146 2.90 7.17 -14.42
N LYS A 147 3.43 6.13 -13.77
CA LYS A 147 4.83 6.07 -13.32
C LYS A 147 5.31 4.63 -13.21
N ASN A 148 6.59 4.46 -12.86
CA ASN A 148 7.20 3.16 -12.59
C ASN A 148 7.10 2.18 -13.79
N PRO A 149 7.66 2.52 -14.96
CA PRO A 149 7.56 1.71 -16.16
C PRO A 149 8.09 0.27 -15.97
N MET A 150 9.12 0.08 -15.13
CA MET A 150 9.69 -1.23 -14.83
C MET A 150 8.66 -2.27 -14.38
N GLU A 151 7.82 -1.95 -13.37
CA GLU A 151 6.78 -2.89 -12.93
C GLU A 151 5.64 -3.00 -13.95
N ASN A 152 5.29 -1.92 -14.64
CA ASN A 152 4.17 -1.91 -15.57
C ASN A 152 4.43 -2.68 -16.87
N ILE A 153 5.68 -2.66 -17.36
CA ILE A 153 6.09 -3.55 -18.45
C ILE A 153 6.03 -5.01 -17.97
N GLY A 154 6.49 -5.30 -16.74
CA GLY A 154 6.39 -6.64 -16.15
C GLY A 154 4.95 -7.13 -16.02
N TYR A 155 4.03 -6.28 -15.58
CA TYR A 155 2.59 -6.59 -15.57
C TYR A 155 2.06 -6.81 -16.99
N ALA A 156 2.38 -5.96 -17.97
CA ALA A 156 1.89 -6.10 -19.34
C ALA A 156 2.36 -7.39 -20.00
N ALA A 157 3.65 -7.71 -19.88
CA ALA A 157 4.22 -8.96 -20.41
C ALA A 157 3.60 -10.19 -19.72
N THR A 158 3.41 -10.13 -18.40
CA THR A 158 2.74 -11.23 -17.67
C THR A 158 1.28 -11.38 -18.09
N VAL A 159 0.54 -10.28 -18.31
CA VAL A 159 -0.83 -10.35 -18.83
C VAL A 159 -0.83 -10.95 -20.23
N ALA A 160 0.10 -10.57 -21.10
CA ALA A 160 0.19 -11.14 -22.45
C ALA A 160 0.42 -12.65 -22.41
N ASP A 161 1.36 -13.11 -21.58
CA ASP A 161 1.68 -14.53 -21.41
C ASP A 161 0.52 -15.35 -20.83
N VAL A 162 -0.16 -14.83 -19.80
CA VAL A 162 -1.25 -15.55 -19.11
C VAL A 162 -2.50 -15.67 -19.99
N PHE A 163 -2.79 -14.66 -20.82
CA PHE A 163 -3.96 -14.67 -21.71
C PHE A 163 -3.65 -15.23 -23.10
N GLY A 164 -2.38 -15.31 -23.51
CA GLY A 164 -2.00 -15.68 -24.86
C GLY A 164 -2.46 -14.66 -25.91
N GLU A 165 -2.57 -13.39 -25.52
CA GLU A 165 -3.08 -12.28 -26.33
C GLU A 165 -2.17 -11.06 -26.23
N ASN A 166 -2.17 -10.21 -27.26
CA ASN A 166 -1.42 -8.96 -27.22
C ASN A 166 -2.07 -7.96 -26.25
N VAL A 167 -1.24 -7.21 -25.54
CA VAL A 167 -1.66 -6.25 -24.51
C VAL A 167 -1.16 -4.85 -24.86
N PHE A 168 -2.04 -3.85 -24.75
CA PHE A 168 -1.64 -2.45 -24.89
C PHE A 168 -1.07 -1.91 -23.58
N LEU A 169 0.21 -1.59 -23.54
CA LEU A 169 0.84 -0.83 -22.46
C LEU A 169 0.76 0.66 -22.79
N ALA A 170 -0.07 1.43 -22.08
CA ALA A 170 -0.32 2.83 -22.38
C ALA A 170 -0.02 3.74 -21.18
N LYS A 171 0.75 4.80 -21.41
CA LYS A 171 0.98 5.83 -20.39
C LYS A 171 -0.27 6.71 -20.26
N PHE A 172 -0.75 6.96 -19.05
CA PHE A 172 -1.95 7.75 -18.80
C PHE A 172 -1.77 8.70 -17.61
N GLU A 173 -1.46 9.96 -17.93
CA GLU A 173 -1.16 11.02 -16.95
C GLU A 173 -2.25 12.10 -16.98
N ALA A 174 -2.62 12.63 -15.82
CA ALA A 174 -3.70 13.64 -15.70
C ALA A 174 -3.40 14.96 -16.43
N LYS A 175 -2.12 15.28 -16.62
CA LYS A 175 -1.67 16.54 -17.24
C LYS A 175 -1.34 16.40 -18.72
N ASP A 176 -1.54 15.22 -19.30
CA ASP A 176 -1.36 15.01 -20.73
C ASP A 176 -2.53 15.66 -21.50
N ALA A 177 -2.23 16.54 -22.45
CA ALA A 177 -3.23 17.21 -23.26
C ALA A 177 -3.83 16.28 -24.33
N GLU A 178 -3.07 15.26 -24.77
CA GLU A 178 -3.49 14.30 -25.78
C GLU A 178 -3.16 12.86 -25.35
N PRO A 179 -3.74 12.40 -24.22
CA PRO A 179 -3.44 11.07 -23.69
C PRO A 179 -3.80 9.99 -24.70
N PRO A 180 -3.03 8.90 -24.77
CA PRO A 180 -3.36 7.76 -25.63
C PRO A 180 -4.54 6.92 -25.10
N VAL A 181 -5.16 7.34 -24.00
CA VAL A 181 -6.28 6.66 -23.36
C VAL A 181 -7.43 7.66 -23.22
N LYS A 182 -8.63 7.21 -23.54
CA LYS A 182 -9.86 7.98 -23.29
C LYS A 182 -10.98 7.06 -22.83
N PHE A 183 -11.98 7.64 -22.16
CA PHE A 183 -13.23 6.96 -21.82
C PHE A 183 -14.38 7.58 -22.60
N VAL A 184 -15.19 6.73 -23.23
CA VAL A 184 -16.42 7.12 -23.95
C VAL A 184 -17.53 6.23 -23.42
N ASP A 185 -18.56 6.82 -22.81
CA ASP A 185 -19.70 6.11 -22.19
C ASP A 185 -19.28 4.96 -21.26
N GLY A 186 -18.25 5.20 -20.44
CA GLY A 186 -17.68 4.24 -19.49
C GLY A 186 -16.76 3.18 -20.10
N LYS A 187 -16.64 3.11 -21.44
CA LYS A 187 -15.72 2.20 -22.15
C LYS A 187 -14.37 2.87 -22.36
N MET A 188 -13.29 2.19 -22.00
CA MET A 188 -11.92 2.64 -22.24
C MET A 188 -11.50 2.34 -23.69
N TRP A 189 -10.81 3.29 -24.29
CA TRP A 189 -10.20 3.17 -25.61
C TRP A 189 -8.71 3.52 -25.51
N VAL A 190 -7.87 2.77 -26.21
CA VAL A 190 -6.43 3.06 -26.35
C VAL A 190 -6.10 3.36 -27.80
N ARG A 191 -5.32 4.41 -28.03
CA ARG A 191 -4.82 4.78 -29.36
C ARG A 191 -3.60 3.94 -29.71
N ASN A 192 -3.70 3.10 -30.74
CA ASN A 192 -2.63 2.22 -31.18
C ASN A 192 -1.54 2.99 -31.96
N GLN A 193 -0.51 2.27 -32.44
CA GLN A 193 0.59 2.85 -33.21
C GLN A 193 0.19 3.41 -34.59
N ASN A 194 -0.99 3.03 -35.09
CA ASN A 194 -1.56 3.53 -36.35
C ASN A 194 -2.52 4.71 -36.13
N GLU A 195 -2.55 5.30 -34.93
CA GLU A 195 -3.49 6.38 -34.52
C GLU A 195 -4.97 5.95 -34.49
N GLU A 196 -5.25 4.64 -34.45
CA GLU A 196 -6.61 4.11 -34.37
C GLU A 196 -6.99 3.86 -32.91
N TRP A 197 -8.25 4.14 -32.56
CA TRP A 197 -8.78 3.87 -31.23
C TRP A 197 -9.29 2.44 -31.14
N VAL A 198 -8.75 1.66 -30.20
CA VAL A 198 -9.12 0.27 -29.94
C VAL A 198 -9.90 0.17 -28.64
N GLU A 199 -11.03 -0.51 -28.66
CA GLU A 199 -11.83 -0.79 -27.45
C GLU A 199 -11.10 -1.72 -26.50
N ILE A 200 -11.17 -1.44 -25.20
CA ILE A 200 -10.56 -2.27 -24.16
C ILE A 200 -11.63 -2.93 -23.29
N ARG A 201 -11.59 -4.26 -23.19
CA ARG A 201 -12.51 -5.03 -22.33
C ARG A 201 -12.08 -5.00 -20.86
N ALA A 202 -10.77 -5.08 -20.61
CA ALA A 202 -10.22 -5.04 -19.27
C ALA A 202 -8.83 -4.43 -19.26
N ALA A 203 -8.48 -3.75 -18.16
CA ALA A 203 -7.15 -3.21 -17.97
C ALA A 203 -6.61 -3.40 -16.55
N PHE A 204 -5.33 -3.75 -16.47
CA PHE A 204 -4.56 -3.65 -15.24
C PHE A 204 -4.20 -2.18 -15.01
N ARG A 205 -4.64 -1.60 -13.89
CA ARG A 205 -4.51 -0.17 -13.64
C ARG A 205 -3.40 0.12 -12.63
N TYR A 206 -2.38 0.84 -13.09
CA TYR A 206 -1.34 1.46 -12.27
C TYR A 206 -1.29 2.99 -12.44
N VAL A 207 -2.45 3.64 -12.41
CA VAL A 207 -2.53 5.11 -12.42
C VAL A 207 -2.63 5.59 -10.97
N THR A 208 -1.65 6.40 -10.54
CA THR A 208 -1.45 6.70 -9.12
C THR A 208 -1.62 8.17 -8.75
N GLN A 209 -1.35 9.10 -9.66
CA GLN A 209 -1.41 10.53 -9.45
C GLN A 209 -2.77 11.06 -9.91
N GLU A 210 -3.59 11.48 -8.95
CA GLU A 210 -4.93 12.04 -9.19
C GLU A 210 -5.80 11.21 -10.15
N PRO A 211 -5.86 9.86 -10.03
CA PRO A 211 -6.55 9.02 -11.00
C PRO A 211 -8.03 9.37 -11.16
N TRP A 212 -8.67 9.97 -10.15
CA TRP A 212 -10.06 10.43 -10.16
C TRP A 212 -10.32 11.62 -11.11
N SER A 213 -9.27 12.31 -11.56
CA SER A 213 -9.40 13.40 -12.54
C SER A 213 -9.58 12.90 -13.98
N ILE A 214 -9.23 11.63 -14.25
CA ILE A 214 -9.16 11.07 -15.61
C ILE A 214 -9.80 9.69 -15.77
N ILE A 215 -10.07 8.96 -14.69
CA ILE A 215 -10.77 7.67 -14.72
C ILE A 215 -12.17 7.87 -14.12
N PRO A 216 -13.23 7.63 -14.89
CA PRO A 216 -14.59 7.73 -14.36
C PRO A 216 -14.92 6.58 -13.42
N GLU A 217 -15.90 6.79 -12.55
CA GLU A 217 -16.55 5.73 -11.77
C GLU A 217 -17.41 4.85 -12.69
N ASN A 218 -17.73 3.63 -12.24
CA ASN A 218 -18.64 2.70 -12.91
C ASN A 218 -18.29 2.45 -14.38
N THR A 219 -17.01 2.18 -14.65
CA THR A 219 -16.53 1.87 -16.00
C THR A 219 -17.15 0.58 -16.52
N LYS A 220 -17.49 0.56 -17.81
CA LYS A 220 -17.82 -0.68 -18.53
C LYS A 220 -16.59 -1.56 -18.68
N THR A 221 -15.45 -0.96 -19.02
CA THR A 221 -14.16 -1.67 -19.01
C THR A 221 -13.83 -2.08 -17.58
N LEU A 222 -13.51 -3.36 -17.36
CA LEU A 222 -13.04 -3.86 -16.07
C LEU A 222 -11.66 -3.26 -15.74
N LEU A 223 -11.52 -2.69 -14.54
CA LEU A 223 -10.25 -2.17 -14.04
C LEU A 223 -9.81 -2.90 -12.75
N LEU A 224 -8.55 -3.30 -12.66
CA LEU A 224 -7.95 -3.80 -11.41
C LEU A 224 -6.97 -2.78 -10.83
N ASN A 225 -7.22 -2.17 -9.67
CA ASN A 225 -8.54 -1.98 -9.04
C ASN A 225 -9.36 -0.91 -9.79
N PRO A 226 -10.68 -0.84 -9.59
CA PRO A 226 -11.51 0.28 -10.06
C PRO A 226 -11.24 1.57 -9.21
N ILE A 227 -11.77 2.72 -9.63
CA ILE A 227 -11.43 4.04 -9.01
C ILE A 227 -12.06 4.22 -7.63
N GLU A 228 -13.19 3.57 -7.40
CA GLU A 228 -13.94 3.47 -6.17
C GLU A 228 -13.07 2.98 -5.02
N ALA A 229 -12.14 2.03 -5.28
CA ALA A 229 -11.19 1.58 -4.26
C ALA A 229 -10.25 2.71 -3.80
N CYS A 230 -9.85 3.62 -4.70
CA CYS A 230 -9.06 4.79 -4.32
C CYS A 230 -9.88 5.76 -3.47
N LEU A 231 -11.08 6.10 -3.95
CA LEU A 231 -12.00 7.07 -3.33
C LEU A 231 -12.49 6.61 -1.95
N ALA A 232 -12.65 5.30 -1.76
CA ALA A 232 -13.11 4.70 -0.51
C ALA A 232 -12.02 4.59 0.58
N GLY A 233 -10.79 5.04 0.33
CA GLY A 233 -9.70 5.05 1.30
C GLY A 233 -8.41 4.38 0.82
N GLY A 234 -8.41 3.69 -0.33
CA GLY A 234 -7.19 3.10 -0.88
C GLY A 234 -6.15 4.12 -1.37
N ARG A 235 -6.51 5.41 -1.45
CA ARG A 235 -5.58 6.54 -1.68
C ARG A 235 -5.85 7.79 -0.83
N ASN A 236 -7.00 7.88 -0.16
CA ASN A 236 -7.32 8.99 0.72
C ASN A 236 -7.18 8.56 2.19
N LYS A 237 -6.22 9.16 2.89
CA LYS A 237 -5.86 8.81 4.27
C LYS A 237 -6.96 9.13 5.28
N GLU A 238 -7.75 10.17 5.02
CA GLU A 238 -8.86 10.60 5.87
C GLU A 238 -10.01 9.59 5.82
N VAL A 239 -10.40 9.20 4.61
CA VAL A 239 -11.45 8.20 4.37
C VAL A 239 -11.03 6.84 4.90
N ALA A 240 -9.78 6.43 4.69
CA ALA A 240 -9.24 5.19 5.25
C ALA A 240 -9.33 5.17 6.78
N SER A 241 -8.93 6.25 7.43
CA SER A 241 -8.99 6.37 8.89
C SER A 241 -10.41 6.23 9.42
N ARG A 242 -11.43 6.76 8.73
CA ARG A 242 -12.84 6.54 9.11
C ARG A 242 -13.28 5.10 8.93
N ALA A 243 -12.90 4.48 7.81
CA ALA A 243 -13.20 3.07 7.56
C ALA A 243 -12.61 2.16 8.65
N TYR A 244 -11.40 2.47 9.14
CA TYR A 244 -10.77 1.72 10.23
C TYR A 244 -11.51 1.87 11.56
N ASP A 245 -12.02 3.06 11.89
CA ASP A 245 -12.84 3.26 13.09
C ASP A 245 -14.16 2.49 13.02
N ASP A 246 -14.80 2.48 11.85
CA ASP A 246 -16.02 1.73 11.62
C ASP A 246 -15.79 0.22 11.75
N PHE A 247 -14.67 -0.28 11.22
CA PHE A 247 -14.23 -1.66 11.44
C PHE A 247 -14.02 -1.95 12.94
N ASN A 248 -13.23 -1.12 13.63
CA ASN A 248 -12.92 -1.32 15.04
C ASN A 248 -14.16 -1.30 15.93
N ARG A 249 -15.16 -0.47 15.59
CA ARG A 249 -16.46 -0.47 16.28
C ARG A 249 -17.27 -1.73 15.98
N LYS A 250 -17.28 -2.18 14.73
CA LYS A 250 -18.03 -3.37 14.30
C LYS A 250 -17.49 -4.65 14.94
N PHE A 251 -16.18 -4.77 15.10
CA PHE A 251 -15.52 -5.99 15.60
C PHE A 251 -15.00 -5.87 17.04
N ALA A 252 -15.48 -4.87 17.79
CA ALA A 252 -15.03 -4.62 19.18
C ALA A 252 -15.27 -5.82 20.11
N ASP A 253 -16.43 -6.48 19.97
CA ASP A 253 -16.81 -7.69 20.72
C ASP A 253 -16.10 -8.96 20.24
N LYS A 254 -15.43 -8.89 19.08
CA LYS A 254 -14.67 -9.99 18.47
C LYS A 254 -13.19 -9.99 18.85
N GLY A 255 -12.75 -9.04 19.69
CA GLY A 255 -11.37 -8.95 20.16
C GLY A 255 -10.34 -8.74 19.04
N ILE A 256 -10.77 -8.19 17.91
CA ILE A 256 -9.90 -7.83 16.78
C ILE A 256 -10.08 -6.37 16.41
N SER A 257 -8.98 -5.71 16.06
CA SER A 257 -8.96 -4.30 15.73
C SER A 257 -7.78 -3.97 14.83
N ILE A 258 -7.99 -3.04 13.91
CA ILE A 258 -6.93 -2.36 13.18
C ILE A 258 -6.22 -1.42 14.14
N PHE A 259 -4.93 -1.62 14.30
CA PHE A 259 -4.09 -0.80 15.15
C PHE A 259 -3.39 0.26 14.31
N THR A 260 -3.72 1.53 14.55
CA THR A 260 -3.09 2.70 13.93
C THR A 260 -2.59 3.66 15.00
N PRO A 261 -1.63 4.56 14.70
CA PRO A 261 -1.32 5.66 15.60
C PRO A 261 -2.56 6.53 15.84
N SER A 262 -2.63 7.16 17.02
CA SER A 262 -3.72 8.10 17.36
C SER A 262 -3.83 9.17 16.27
N THR A 263 -5.01 9.31 15.67
CA THR A 263 -5.21 10.14 14.47
C THR A 263 -6.30 11.18 14.69
N PHE A 264 -5.97 12.44 14.44
CA PHE A 264 -6.88 13.58 14.42
C PHE A 264 -7.14 13.95 12.96
N ARG A 265 -8.42 13.98 12.57
CA ARG A 265 -8.88 14.30 11.21
C ARG A 265 -9.39 15.73 11.14
N ASN A 266 -9.45 16.28 9.93
CA ASN A 266 -9.99 17.61 9.66
C ASN A 266 -9.31 18.72 10.46
N VAL A 267 -8.01 18.60 10.71
CA VAL A 267 -7.24 19.60 11.44
C VAL A 267 -6.93 20.75 10.49
N SER A 268 -7.38 21.96 10.82
CA SER A 268 -7.05 23.13 10.02
C SER A 268 -5.59 23.56 10.21
N PHE A 269 -5.05 24.32 9.26
CA PHE A 269 -3.71 24.89 9.35
C PHE A 269 -3.47 25.63 10.68
N TYR A 270 -4.47 26.37 11.16
CA TYR A 270 -4.38 27.18 12.37
C TYR A 270 -4.46 26.37 13.67
N GLU A 271 -4.89 25.10 13.61
CA GLU A 271 -4.96 24.19 14.76
C GLU A 271 -3.71 23.33 14.93
N LEU A 272 -2.76 23.36 13.98
CA LEU A 272 -1.56 22.54 14.00
C LEU A 272 -0.71 22.78 15.25
N GLU A 273 -0.57 24.03 15.69
CA GLU A 273 0.22 24.38 16.89
C GLU A 273 -0.43 23.84 18.18
N ARG A 274 -1.75 23.92 18.28
CA ARG A 274 -2.49 23.33 19.40
C ARG A 274 -2.30 21.81 19.46
N HIS A 275 -2.34 21.12 18.32
CA HIS A 275 -2.15 19.67 18.30
C HIS A 275 -0.71 19.27 18.62
N PHE A 276 0.27 20.05 18.17
CA PHE A 276 1.67 19.87 18.54
C PHE A 276 1.88 19.93 20.05
N GLU A 277 1.30 20.93 20.72
CA GLU A 277 1.37 21.06 22.18
C GLU A 277 0.63 19.92 22.90
N MET A 278 -0.57 19.57 22.44
CA MET A 278 -1.37 18.48 22.98
C MET A 278 -0.65 17.12 22.91
N LEU A 279 0.13 16.89 21.85
CA LEU A 279 0.91 15.66 21.63
C LEU A 279 2.32 15.72 22.24
N GLY A 280 2.57 16.65 23.17
CA GLY A 280 3.83 16.69 23.91
C GLY A 280 5.02 17.21 23.09
N GLY A 281 4.76 17.98 22.04
CA GLY A 281 5.80 18.58 21.21
C GLY A 281 6.33 17.68 20.10
N SER A 282 5.55 16.68 19.68
CA SER A 282 5.87 15.90 18.49
C SER A 282 4.63 15.34 17.81
N MET A 283 4.63 15.27 16.48
CA MET A 283 3.53 14.72 15.70
C MET A 283 3.96 14.41 14.26
N VAL A 284 3.05 13.79 13.51
CA VAL A 284 3.15 13.64 12.06
C VAL A 284 1.99 14.38 11.40
N ILE A 285 2.28 15.32 10.51
CA ILE A 285 1.26 15.99 9.68
C ILE A 285 1.18 15.26 8.34
N LYS A 286 -0.03 14.96 7.87
CA LYS A 286 -0.28 14.30 6.58
C LYS A 286 -1.32 15.04 5.75
N VAL A 287 -1.01 15.28 4.48
CA VAL A 287 -1.97 15.75 3.47
C VAL A 287 -2.81 14.56 2.97
N PRO A 288 -4.16 14.61 3.05
CA PRO A 288 -5.04 13.44 2.81
C PRO A 288 -4.79 12.67 1.51
N ASP A 289 -4.66 13.37 0.38
CA ASP A 289 -4.58 12.79 -0.97
C ASP A 289 -3.14 12.61 -1.49
N SER A 290 -2.15 12.97 -0.67
CA SER A 290 -0.73 12.87 -1.03
C SER A 290 -0.20 11.44 -0.94
N ASN A 291 0.75 11.09 -1.82
CA ASN A 291 1.31 9.74 -1.95
C ASN A 291 2.85 9.75 -1.97
N ALA A 292 3.46 8.58 -1.77
CA ALA A 292 4.91 8.35 -1.84
C ALA A 292 5.75 9.22 -0.87
N GLY A 293 5.19 9.55 0.31
CA GLY A 293 5.86 10.36 1.33
C GLY A 293 5.86 11.86 1.08
N GLN A 294 5.33 12.31 -0.06
CA GLN A 294 5.06 13.73 -0.26
C GLN A 294 3.90 14.14 0.66
N GLY A 295 3.93 15.36 1.20
CA GLY A 295 2.88 15.83 2.10
C GLY A 295 2.83 15.11 3.46
N VAL A 296 3.91 14.44 3.86
CA VAL A 296 4.09 13.86 5.21
C VAL A 296 5.25 14.56 5.90
N TYR A 297 4.99 15.13 7.07
CA TYR A 297 5.98 15.87 7.85
C TYR A 297 6.07 15.25 9.23
N THR A 298 7.23 14.69 9.59
CA THR A 298 7.55 14.40 10.99
C THR A 298 8.00 15.70 11.66
N VAL A 299 7.48 15.95 12.85
CA VAL A 299 7.74 17.19 13.60
C VAL A 299 8.09 16.82 15.03
N ILE A 300 9.30 17.16 15.48
CA ILE A 300 9.77 16.95 16.87
C ILE A 300 10.21 18.25 17.55
N SER A 301 10.04 19.40 16.89
CA SER A 301 10.40 20.70 17.44
C SER A 301 9.57 21.83 16.83
N LYS A 302 9.52 22.98 17.49
CA LYS A 302 8.88 24.20 16.94
C LYS A 302 9.50 24.64 15.62
N LYS A 303 10.82 24.47 15.45
CA LYS A 303 11.52 24.78 14.20
C LYS A 303 10.98 23.94 13.04
N GLU A 304 10.79 22.64 13.27
CA GLU A 304 10.20 21.75 12.25
C GLU A 304 8.73 22.04 11.98
N LEU A 305 7.97 22.44 13.00
CA LEU A 305 6.57 22.83 12.83
C LEU A 305 6.45 24.05 11.91
N GLU A 306 7.25 25.09 12.16
CA GLU A 306 7.25 26.30 11.33
C GLU A 306 7.74 25.99 9.90
N HIS A 307 8.74 25.12 9.76
CA HIS A 307 9.15 24.64 8.45
C HIS A 307 8.02 23.91 7.72
N ALA A 308 7.35 22.97 8.38
CA ALA A 308 6.20 22.26 7.80
C ALA A 308 5.12 23.25 7.38
N LYS A 309 4.70 24.16 8.28
CA LYS A 309 3.70 25.21 7.99
C LYS A 309 4.08 26.07 6.78
N SER A 310 5.36 26.35 6.54
CA SER A 310 5.81 27.10 5.34
C SER A 310 5.55 26.39 4.01
N GLN A 311 5.34 25.07 4.02
CA GLN A 311 5.11 24.24 2.85
C GLN A 311 3.63 23.83 2.68
N LEU A 312 2.79 24.15 3.66
CA LEU A 312 1.39 23.74 3.74
C LEU A 312 0.47 24.86 3.25
N ASP A 313 -0.65 24.49 2.61
CA ASP A 313 -1.69 25.42 2.17
C ASP A 313 -2.61 25.79 3.35
N PRO A 314 -2.70 27.07 3.75
CA PRO A 314 -3.57 27.48 4.85
C PRO A 314 -5.06 27.16 4.66
N ASN A 315 -5.51 26.92 3.43
CA ASN A 315 -6.90 26.65 3.09
C ASN A 315 -7.25 25.16 3.06
N GLN A 316 -6.29 24.28 3.33
CA GLN A 316 -6.51 22.83 3.33
C GLN A 316 -6.68 22.27 4.75
N LEU A 317 -7.24 21.06 4.82
CA LEU A 317 -7.35 20.27 6.04
C LEU A 317 -6.31 19.15 6.05
N TYR A 318 -5.82 18.84 7.24
CA TYR A 318 -4.75 17.89 7.48
C TYR A 318 -5.20 16.74 8.39
N LEU A 319 -4.49 15.62 8.30
CA LEU A 319 -4.46 14.64 9.37
C LEU A 319 -3.25 14.93 10.26
N VAL A 320 -3.45 14.91 11.57
CA VAL A 320 -2.37 14.88 12.54
C VAL A 320 -2.36 13.50 13.18
N GLN A 321 -1.20 12.86 13.21
CA GLN A 321 -1.00 11.58 13.88
C GLN A 321 0.04 11.68 14.98
N GLU A 322 -0.15 10.87 16.01
CA GLU A 322 0.89 10.62 17.01
C GLU A 322 2.15 10.08 16.31
N LEU A 323 3.30 10.63 16.70
CA LEU A 323 4.60 10.17 16.22
C LEU A 323 4.93 8.83 16.89
N ILE A 324 5.43 7.87 16.12
CA ILE A 324 6.09 6.70 16.68
C ILE A 324 7.53 7.12 17.00
N HIS A 325 7.88 7.10 18.28
CA HIS A 325 9.12 7.69 18.75
C HIS A 325 10.33 6.78 18.51
N SER A 326 11.52 7.38 18.40
CA SER A 326 12.78 6.62 18.35
C SER A 326 13.16 6.09 19.73
N ASN A 327 13.07 6.94 20.75
CA ASN A 327 13.36 6.63 22.15
C ASN A 327 12.44 7.46 23.06
N TYR A 328 12.43 7.12 24.35
CA TYR A 328 11.82 7.97 25.37
C TYR A 328 12.44 9.37 25.38
N SER A 329 11.60 10.39 25.47
CA SER A 329 12.01 11.78 25.70
C SER A 329 11.21 12.39 26.86
N ASN A 330 11.82 13.37 27.53
CA ASN A 330 11.19 14.07 28.65
C ASN A 330 9.92 14.78 28.18
N GLY A 331 8.81 14.60 28.90
CA GLY A 331 7.51 15.21 28.59
C GLY A 331 6.53 14.29 27.85
N LEU A 332 6.99 13.13 27.38
CA LEU A 332 6.08 12.10 26.83
C LEU A 332 5.40 11.32 27.95
N ASP A 333 4.10 11.06 27.77
CA ASP A 333 3.35 10.08 28.57
C ASP A 333 3.75 8.66 28.14
N PRO A 334 4.57 7.94 28.93
CA PRO A 334 5.09 6.63 28.52
C PRO A 334 3.98 5.59 28.33
N MET A 335 2.82 5.79 28.94
CA MET A 335 1.68 4.85 28.87
C MET A 335 0.91 4.96 27.56
N LYS A 336 1.10 6.04 26.81
CA LYS A 336 0.44 6.28 25.51
C LYS A 336 1.40 6.16 24.33
N ALA A 337 2.68 6.45 24.58
CA ALA A 337 3.72 6.46 23.55
C ALA A 337 4.04 5.07 23.01
N TRP A 338 4.27 5.04 21.69
CA TRP A 338 4.83 3.89 20.97
C TRP A 338 6.21 4.23 20.42
N TYR A 339 7.09 3.24 20.41
CA TYR A 339 8.47 3.36 19.96
C TYR A 339 8.73 2.40 18.80
N HIS A 340 9.56 2.81 17.85
CA HIS A 340 10.05 1.88 16.83
C HIS A 340 10.87 0.78 17.50
N VAL A 341 10.61 -0.49 17.14
CA VAL A 341 11.47 -1.60 17.55
C VAL A 341 12.86 -1.48 16.92
N GLY A 342 12.90 -0.99 15.68
CA GLY A 342 14.13 -0.78 14.91
C GLY A 342 14.76 -2.07 14.41
N THR A 343 15.70 -1.95 13.46
CA THR A 343 16.50 -3.10 13.00
C THR A 343 17.35 -3.66 14.15
N ILE A 344 17.75 -4.92 14.03
CA ILE A 344 18.84 -5.44 14.86
C ILE A 344 20.07 -4.52 14.70
N PRO A 345 20.71 -4.09 15.80
CA PRO A 345 21.87 -3.21 15.72
C PRO A 345 22.98 -3.79 14.86
N ASP A 346 23.58 -2.98 14.01
CA ASP A 346 24.73 -3.38 13.21
C ASP A 346 26.02 -3.51 14.05
N SER A 347 27.16 -3.83 13.42
CA SER A 347 28.45 -3.94 14.12
C SER A 347 28.95 -2.64 14.76
N LYS A 348 28.34 -1.49 14.43
CA LYS A 348 28.59 -0.19 15.05
C LYS A 348 27.52 0.16 16.10
N GLY A 349 26.64 -0.78 16.42
CA GLY A 349 25.53 -0.59 17.35
C GLY A 349 24.39 0.26 16.81
N ARG A 350 24.32 0.54 15.50
CA ARG A 350 23.28 1.41 14.91
C ARG A 350 22.01 0.62 14.61
N SER A 351 20.87 1.13 15.05
CA SER A 351 19.54 0.57 14.73
C SER A 351 18.72 1.60 13.95
N PHE A 352 17.97 1.18 12.94
CA PHE A 352 17.23 2.07 12.05
C PHE A 352 15.73 1.81 12.14
N ALA A 353 14.89 2.84 11.98
CA ALA A 353 13.47 2.61 11.73
C ALA A 353 13.33 1.90 10.39
N PHE A 354 12.36 1.01 10.33
CA PHE A 354 11.99 0.36 9.09
C PHE A 354 10.48 0.15 9.04
N ASP A 355 9.95 0.09 7.83
CA ASP A 355 8.58 -0.32 7.58
C ASP A 355 8.52 -1.74 7.03
N LEU A 356 7.33 -2.31 7.00
CA LEU A 356 7.02 -3.50 6.22
C LEU A 356 5.98 -3.11 5.19
N ARG A 357 6.34 -3.13 3.91
CA ARG A 357 5.36 -3.08 2.81
C ARG A 357 4.90 -4.51 2.57
N LEU A 358 3.67 -4.82 2.96
CA LEU A 358 3.02 -6.09 2.67
C LEU A 358 2.02 -5.91 1.54
N MET A 359 2.22 -6.60 0.42
CA MET A 359 1.28 -6.68 -0.68
C MET A 359 0.44 -7.95 -0.57
N MET A 360 -0.83 -7.83 -0.94
CA MET A 360 -1.82 -8.90 -0.89
C MET A 360 -2.79 -8.78 -2.06
N HIS A 361 -3.47 -9.88 -2.36
CA HIS A 361 -4.43 -9.95 -3.45
C HIS A 361 -5.56 -10.90 -3.13
N ALA A 362 -6.70 -10.66 -3.76
CA ALA A 362 -7.90 -11.49 -3.65
C ALA A 362 -7.81 -12.68 -4.60
N THR A 363 -8.08 -13.87 -4.08
CA THR A 363 -8.15 -15.13 -4.82
C THR A 363 -9.52 -15.78 -4.59
N GLU A 364 -9.78 -16.91 -5.23
CA GLU A 364 -11.00 -17.69 -4.99
C GLU A 364 -11.12 -18.16 -3.53
N GLU A 365 -10.00 -18.33 -2.83
CA GLU A 365 -9.97 -18.70 -1.41
C GLU A 365 -10.11 -17.50 -0.46
N GLY A 366 -10.07 -16.26 -0.99
CA GLY A 366 -10.02 -15.02 -0.20
C GLY A 366 -8.68 -14.29 -0.34
N MET A 367 -8.31 -13.48 0.64
CA MET A 367 -7.09 -12.67 0.58
C MET A 367 -5.83 -13.50 0.85
N ARG A 368 -4.79 -13.34 0.03
CA ARG A 368 -3.51 -14.04 0.18
C ARG A 368 -2.34 -13.05 0.20
N PRO A 369 -1.24 -13.33 0.94
CA PRO A 369 -0.04 -12.52 0.86
C PRO A 369 0.68 -12.76 -0.48
N LEU A 370 1.16 -11.67 -1.08
CA LEU A 370 1.71 -11.65 -2.43
C LEU A 370 3.21 -11.34 -2.45
N ALA A 371 3.61 -10.25 -1.80
CA ALA A 371 4.99 -9.80 -1.70
C ALA A 371 5.22 -9.06 -0.39
N VAL A 372 6.44 -9.10 0.13
CA VAL A 372 6.81 -8.37 1.33
C VAL A 372 8.27 -7.91 1.26
N TYR A 373 8.51 -6.65 1.60
CA TYR A 373 9.84 -6.08 1.73
C TYR A 373 9.84 -4.94 2.73
N SER A 374 11.03 -4.53 3.16
CA SER A 374 11.20 -3.43 4.11
C SER A 374 12.03 -2.31 3.51
N ARG A 375 11.77 -1.09 3.96
CA ARG A 375 12.59 0.08 3.70
C ARG A 375 13.04 0.66 5.03
N ARG A 376 14.34 0.99 5.15
CA ARG A 376 14.87 1.61 6.36
C ARG A 376 15.05 3.12 6.23
N SER A 377 15.05 3.81 7.37
CA SER A 377 15.44 5.21 7.48
C SER A 377 16.92 5.42 7.14
N ARG A 378 17.32 6.67 6.92
CA ARG A 378 18.71 7.04 6.61
C ARG A 378 19.56 7.12 7.87
N PHE A 379 18.99 7.64 8.95
CA PHE A 379 19.68 7.91 10.19
C PHE A 379 19.26 6.93 11.30
N PRO A 380 20.19 6.49 12.16
CA PRO A 380 19.86 5.56 13.24
C PRO A 380 18.93 6.18 14.29
N LEU A 381 18.07 5.35 14.88
CA LEU A 381 17.14 5.69 15.96
C LEU A 381 17.86 6.03 17.25
N ASN A 382 19.00 5.39 17.50
CA ASN A 382 19.71 5.42 18.78
C ASN A 382 20.90 6.39 18.79
N THR A 383 20.88 7.40 17.92
CA THR A 383 21.91 8.44 17.84
C THR A 383 21.26 9.82 17.87
N PRO A 384 21.83 10.81 18.57
CA PRO A 384 21.35 12.19 18.50
C PRO A 384 21.35 12.69 17.05
N LEU A 385 20.25 13.32 16.65
CA LEU A 385 20.13 13.92 15.33
C LEU A 385 21.01 15.18 15.26
N PRO A 386 21.90 15.31 14.26
CA PRO A 386 22.67 16.53 14.02
C PRO A 386 21.77 17.76 13.81
N GLU A 387 22.24 18.96 14.19
CA GLU A 387 21.45 20.20 14.13
C GLU A 387 21.04 20.62 12.71
N ASP A 388 21.78 20.15 11.70
CA ASP A 388 21.54 20.38 10.27
C ASP A 388 20.59 19.36 9.63
N MET A 389 20.23 18.30 10.37
CA MET A 389 19.27 17.29 9.91
C MET A 389 17.88 17.53 10.51
N ASN A 390 16.88 16.90 9.89
CA ASN A 390 15.50 16.92 10.36
C ASN A 390 15.02 15.50 10.69
N SER A 391 13.92 15.41 11.43
CA SER A 391 13.36 14.17 11.96
C SER A 391 12.96 13.17 10.88
N TRP A 392 12.74 13.62 9.64
CA TRP A 392 12.46 12.73 8.52
C TRP A 392 13.63 11.79 8.23
N GLU A 393 14.87 12.21 8.50
CA GLU A 393 16.05 11.34 8.33
C GLU A 393 16.02 10.12 9.26
N VAL A 394 15.35 10.25 10.43
CA VAL A 394 15.20 9.19 11.44
C VAL A 394 13.98 8.32 11.18
N TYR A 395 12.85 8.94 10.81
CA TYR A 395 11.55 8.26 10.75
C TYR A 395 11.08 7.92 9.32
N GLY A 396 11.58 8.63 8.32
CA GLY A 396 11.18 8.50 6.92
C GLY A 396 11.81 7.28 6.25
N THR A 397 10.98 6.32 5.84
CA THR A 397 11.43 5.08 5.18
C THR A 397 11.26 5.11 3.65
N ASN A 398 10.62 6.13 3.09
CA ASN A 398 10.38 6.21 1.64
C ASN A 398 11.70 6.23 0.84
N LEU A 399 11.76 5.45 -0.25
CA LEU A 399 12.96 5.32 -1.10
C LEU A 399 13.09 6.43 -2.14
N SER A 400 11.98 7.05 -2.52
CA SER A 400 11.95 8.10 -3.54
C SER A 400 12.67 9.35 -3.04
N VAL A 401 13.68 9.78 -3.78
CA VAL A 401 14.42 11.01 -3.54
C VAL A 401 14.18 11.92 -4.72
N LYS A 402 13.82 13.18 -4.47
CA LYS A 402 13.72 14.19 -5.53
C LYS A 402 15.13 14.75 -5.77
N GLY A 403 15.73 14.40 -6.89
CA GLY A 403 16.99 14.97 -7.39
C GLY A 403 16.76 16.18 -8.29
N GLU A 404 17.85 16.79 -8.75
CA GLU A 404 17.84 17.96 -9.65
C GLU A 404 17.22 17.63 -11.02
N ASP A 405 17.48 16.42 -11.55
CA ASP A 405 16.99 15.95 -12.86
C ASP A 405 15.71 15.09 -12.78
N GLY A 406 15.05 15.06 -11.63
CA GLY A 406 13.85 14.25 -11.38
C GLY A 406 14.02 13.24 -10.24
N TRP A 407 13.20 12.18 -10.25
CA TRP A 407 13.14 11.22 -9.15
C TRP A 407 14.27 10.17 -9.23
N THR A 408 15.00 9.97 -8.14
CA THR A 408 15.98 8.89 -7.94
C THR A 408 15.52 7.94 -6.81
N TYR A 409 16.15 6.77 -6.69
CA TYR A 409 15.80 5.77 -5.67
C TYR A 409 17.03 5.43 -4.83
N ALA A 410 16.86 5.44 -3.50
CA ALA A 410 17.86 5.00 -2.53
C ALA A 410 17.79 3.47 -2.31
N ASP A 411 18.23 2.69 -3.30
CA ASP A 411 18.12 1.22 -3.29
C ASP A 411 18.96 0.56 -2.17
N GLU A 412 19.96 1.24 -1.64
CA GLU A 412 20.77 0.81 -0.49
C GLU A 412 19.99 0.75 0.84
N ARG A 413 18.81 1.38 0.88
CA ARG A 413 17.87 1.32 2.02
C ARG A 413 16.77 0.28 1.84
N LEU A 414 16.70 -0.37 0.68
CA LEU A 414 15.83 -1.51 0.47
C LEU A 414 16.39 -2.74 1.18
N MET A 415 15.56 -3.33 2.04
CA MET A 415 15.83 -4.56 2.77
C MET A 415 14.96 -5.67 2.19
N LEU A 416 15.59 -6.55 1.41
CA LEU A 416 14.92 -7.70 0.79
C LEU A 416 14.57 -8.74 1.86
N PHE A 417 13.51 -9.51 1.63
CA PHE A 417 13.16 -10.65 2.49
C PHE A 417 13.92 -11.91 2.03
N ASP A 418 15.23 -11.74 1.84
CA ASP A 418 16.18 -12.76 1.40
C ASP A 418 16.98 -13.33 2.59
N VAL A 419 17.72 -14.41 2.33
CA VAL A 419 18.57 -15.07 3.34
C VAL A 419 19.57 -14.12 4.03
N ARG A 420 19.99 -13.03 3.36
CA ARG A 420 21.02 -12.11 3.86
C ARG A 420 20.47 -11.01 4.76
N ASN A 421 19.29 -10.49 4.44
CA ASN A 421 18.78 -9.27 5.04
C ASN A 421 17.67 -9.53 6.06
N PHE A 422 16.89 -10.61 5.93
CA PHE A 422 15.72 -10.85 6.78
C PHE A 422 16.07 -10.89 8.27
N GLY A 423 17.18 -11.52 8.65
CA GLY A 423 17.63 -11.59 10.04
C GLY A 423 17.93 -10.22 10.68
N GLN A 424 18.23 -9.19 9.88
CA GLN A 424 18.47 -7.83 10.37
C GLN A 424 17.19 -7.11 10.80
N LEU A 425 16.02 -7.59 10.37
CA LEU A 425 14.72 -6.99 10.71
C LEU A 425 14.21 -7.46 12.08
N GLY A 426 14.75 -8.56 12.62
CA GLY A 426 14.29 -9.14 13.88
C GLY A 426 12.83 -9.62 13.85
N LEU A 427 12.30 -9.95 12.65
CA LEU A 427 10.94 -10.41 12.45
C LEU A 427 10.87 -11.94 12.45
N GLY A 428 9.80 -12.49 13.02
CA GLY A 428 9.46 -13.91 12.94
C GLY A 428 8.23 -14.18 12.07
N ILE A 429 7.84 -15.45 12.04
CA ILE A 429 6.60 -15.90 11.39
C ILE A 429 5.36 -15.24 12.02
N ASP A 430 5.39 -15.01 13.33
CA ASP A 430 4.28 -14.43 14.09
C ASP A 430 4.06 -12.96 13.73
N GLU A 431 5.13 -12.17 13.58
CA GLU A 431 5.02 -10.79 13.10
C GLU A 431 4.49 -10.74 11.66
N MET A 432 4.92 -11.65 10.77
CA MET A 432 4.40 -11.70 9.40
C MET A 432 2.90 -12.04 9.37
N ILE A 433 2.44 -13.01 10.17
CA ILE A 433 1.02 -13.35 10.31
C ILE A 433 0.24 -12.15 10.89
N LYS A 434 0.72 -11.52 11.96
CA LYS A 434 0.09 -10.32 12.54
C LYS A 434 -0.01 -9.20 11.51
N GLY A 435 1.04 -8.99 10.71
CA GLY A 435 1.09 -7.96 9.68
C GLY A 435 0.05 -8.21 8.61
N PHE A 436 -0.04 -9.47 8.15
CA PHE A 436 -1.07 -9.88 7.21
C PHE A 436 -2.48 -9.68 7.76
N VAL A 437 -2.75 -10.09 9.01
CA VAL A 437 -4.06 -9.90 9.67
C VAL A 437 -4.42 -8.41 9.76
N GLN A 438 -3.49 -7.55 10.17
CA GLN A 438 -3.70 -6.09 10.18
C GLN A 438 -3.99 -5.54 8.78
N SER A 439 -3.32 -6.08 7.77
CA SER A 439 -3.43 -5.65 6.37
C SER A 439 -4.78 -6.04 5.76
N ILE A 440 -5.23 -7.28 5.95
CA ILE A 440 -6.55 -7.74 5.46
C ILE A 440 -7.71 -7.03 6.14
N MET A 441 -7.59 -6.70 7.44
CA MET A 441 -8.61 -5.92 8.14
C MET A 441 -8.71 -4.51 7.53
N GLY A 442 -7.57 -3.89 7.19
CA GLY A 442 -7.53 -2.59 6.49
C GLY A 442 -8.18 -2.65 5.11
N VAL A 443 -7.91 -3.70 4.33
CA VAL A 443 -8.56 -3.91 3.02
C VAL A 443 -10.05 -4.14 3.17
N TYR A 444 -10.48 -5.01 4.10
CA TYR A 444 -11.88 -5.26 4.40
C TYR A 444 -12.60 -3.96 4.75
N ALA A 445 -12.04 -3.17 5.65
CA ALA A 445 -12.62 -1.89 6.08
C ALA A 445 -12.85 -0.94 4.89
N ILE A 446 -11.83 -0.75 4.04
CA ILE A 446 -11.91 0.14 2.88
C ILE A 446 -12.88 -0.41 1.83
N ASP A 447 -12.89 -1.71 1.58
CA ASP A 447 -13.80 -2.33 0.62
C ASP A 447 -15.27 -2.27 1.09
N GLN A 448 -15.53 -2.48 2.39
CA GLN A 448 -16.87 -2.28 2.96
C GLN A 448 -17.34 -0.83 2.80
N ASN A 449 -16.43 0.14 2.99
CA ASN A 449 -16.73 1.55 2.74
C ASN A 449 -17.02 1.80 1.25
N ALA A 450 -16.28 1.18 0.34
CA ALA A 450 -16.53 1.26 -1.11
C ALA A 450 -17.91 0.71 -1.46
N ARG A 451 -18.28 -0.47 -0.94
CA ARG A 451 -19.60 -1.08 -1.14
C ARG A 451 -20.73 -0.20 -0.62
N LYS A 452 -20.55 0.41 0.55
CA LYS A 452 -21.55 1.33 1.13
C LYS A 452 -21.73 2.60 0.30
N THR A 453 -20.64 3.11 -0.28
CA THR A 453 -20.62 4.40 -0.97
C THR A 453 -21.03 4.28 -2.44
N PHE A 454 -20.52 3.26 -3.13
CA PHE A 454 -20.62 3.08 -4.58
C PHE A 454 -21.41 1.83 -5.01
N GLY A 455 -21.74 0.94 -4.08
CA GLY A 455 -22.55 -0.24 -4.39
C GLY A 455 -24.01 0.13 -4.70
N ASP A 456 -24.71 -0.77 -5.39
CA ASP A 456 -26.13 -0.60 -5.68
C ASP A 456 -26.95 -0.49 -4.40
N LYS A 457 -27.69 0.62 -4.24
CA LYS A 457 -28.56 0.91 -3.09
C LYS A 457 -29.66 -0.13 -2.84
N THR A 458 -29.90 -1.04 -3.79
CA THR A 458 -30.84 -2.16 -3.70
C THR A 458 -30.31 -3.38 -2.93
N SER A 459 -29.02 -3.39 -2.57
CA SER A 459 -28.36 -4.54 -1.92
C SER A 459 -28.02 -4.33 -0.43
N ILE A 460 -28.55 -3.28 0.20
CA ILE A 460 -28.39 -3.07 1.65
C ILE A 460 -29.54 -3.78 2.37
N PRO A 461 -29.30 -4.81 3.21
CA PRO A 461 -30.31 -5.30 4.13
C PRO A 461 -30.70 -4.12 5.03
N ASN A 462 -32.00 -3.79 5.05
CA ASN A 462 -32.58 -2.70 5.85
C ASN A 462 -32.08 -2.72 7.31
N PHE A 463 -31.00 -1.99 7.61
CA PHE A 463 -30.73 -1.54 8.97
C PHE A 463 -31.69 -0.40 9.24
N LYS A 464 -32.80 -0.71 9.92
CA LYS A 464 -33.68 0.30 10.51
C LYS A 464 -32.86 1.12 11.49
N ILE A 465 -32.47 2.31 11.08
CA ILE A 465 -32.04 3.37 12.00
C ILE A 465 -33.29 3.77 12.77
N GLN A 466 -33.42 3.30 14.02
CA GLN A 466 -34.36 3.89 14.96
C GLN A 466 -33.87 5.31 15.28
N THR A 467 -34.49 6.29 14.62
CA THR A 467 -34.46 7.67 15.07
C THR A 467 -35.33 7.78 16.32
N THR A 468 -34.71 7.73 17.50
CA THR A 468 -35.34 8.24 18.71
C THR A 468 -35.09 9.74 18.78
N LEU A 469 -36.10 10.50 18.34
CA LEU A 469 -36.33 11.87 18.78
C LEU A 469 -37.22 11.80 20.03
N SER A 470 -36.67 12.26 21.17
CA SER A 470 -37.38 12.94 22.25
C SER A 470 -36.38 13.79 23.01
#